data_AF-A0A3G3GJL4-F1
#
_entry.id   AF-A0A3G3GJL4-F1
#
_cell.length_a   1.000
_cell.length_b   1.000
_cell.length_c   1.000
_cell.angle_alpha   90.00
_cell.angle_beta   90.00
_cell.angle_gamma   90.00
#
_symmetry.space_group_name_H-M   'P 1'
#
loop_
_entity.id
_entity.type
_entity.pdbx_description
1 polymer ?
#
loop_
_entity_poly.entity_id
_entity_poly.type
_entity_poly.pdbx_seq_one_letter_code
_entity_poly.pdbx_strand_id
1 'polypeptide(L)'
;MNMIREIPLHIELRVYFREADFLGAYFKRVWYDLDALGKYAPDQHFVLVEYYKKQFVKDHLRISRQYKRVSKKKNSTYGLNMPVSIARILWKNWQNEVIFDELKNVLGGIDGCLKNLNLEPHD
;
A
#
# COMPACT_ATOMS: atom_id res chain seq x y z
N MET A 1 7.40 7.75 -34.45
CA MET A 1 7.17 6.48 -33.72
C MET A 1 7.10 6.80 -32.25
N ASN A 2 5.89 6.95 -31.69
CA ASN A 2 5.73 7.13 -30.25
C ASN A 2 5.93 5.77 -29.60
N MET A 3 7.04 5.60 -28.88
CA MET A 3 7.21 4.47 -27.98
C MET A 3 6.11 4.58 -26.93
N ILE A 4 5.09 3.72 -27.01
CA ILE A 4 4.18 3.48 -25.89
C ILE A 4 5.08 2.89 -24.81
N ARG A 5 5.50 3.72 -23.85
CA ARG A 5 6.14 3.23 -22.62
C ARG A 5 5.07 2.37 -21.95
N GLU A 6 5.34 1.08 -21.78
CA GLU A 6 4.48 0.22 -20.97
C GLU A 6 4.33 0.88 -19.59
N ILE A 7 3.10 1.22 -19.24
CA ILE A 7 2.81 1.81 -17.93
C ILE A 7 3.15 0.73 -16.90
N PRO A 8 4.08 0.97 -15.98
CA PRO A 8 4.39 -0.02 -14.95
C PRO A 8 3.11 -0.28 -14.14
N LEU A 9 2.69 -1.54 -14.11
CA LEU A 9 1.49 -1.97 -13.40
C LEU A 9 1.65 -1.88 -11.87
N HIS A 10 2.87 -1.59 -11.40
CA HIS A 10 3.22 -1.55 -9.99
C HIS A 10 4.19 -0.42 -9.67
N ILE A 11 4.19 0.01 -8.40
CA ILE A 11 5.17 0.89 -7.78
C ILE A 11 6.02 0.11 -6.77
N GLU A 12 7.30 0.47 -6.67
CA GLU A 12 8.21 -0.06 -5.66
C GLU A 12 8.30 0.91 -4.48
N LEU A 13 7.70 0.53 -3.35
CA LEU A 13 7.77 1.30 -2.12
C LEU A 13 8.88 0.76 -1.21
N ARG A 14 9.61 1.67 -0.56
CA ARG A 14 10.53 1.34 0.53
C ARG A 14 9.85 1.70 1.84
N VAL A 15 9.60 0.69 2.67
CA VAL A 15 8.90 0.86 3.95
C VAL A 15 9.73 0.32 5.11
N TYR A 16 9.70 0.98 6.25
CA TYR A 16 10.21 0.40 7.50
C TYR A 16 9.31 -0.76 7.96
N PHE A 17 9.87 -1.66 8.78
CA PHE A 17 9.11 -2.77 9.35
C PHE A 17 7.83 -2.30 10.06
N ARG A 18 7.92 -1.23 10.86
CA ARG A 18 6.78 -0.67 11.59
C ARG A 18 5.70 -0.12 10.64
N GLU A 19 6.10 0.52 9.55
CA GLU A 19 5.15 1.02 8.54
C GLU A 19 4.40 -0.13 7.86
N ALA A 20 5.09 -1.25 7.58
CA ALA A 20 4.45 -2.45 7.06
C ALA A 20 3.44 -3.06 8.06
N ASP A 21 3.73 -3.03 9.37
CA ASP A 21 2.77 -3.45 10.41
C ASP A 21 1.52 -2.54 10.43
N PHE A 22 1.69 -1.22 10.39
CA PHE A 22 0.56 -0.28 10.34
C PHE A 22 -0.25 -0.40 9.06
N LEU A 23 0.41 -0.63 7.93
CA LEU A 23 -0.27 -0.86 6.66
C LEU A 23 -1.09 -2.16 6.71
N GLY A 24 -0.56 -3.20 7.37
CA GLY A 24 -1.31 -4.42 7.65
C GLY A 24 -2.52 -4.19 8.58
N ALA A 25 -2.37 -3.36 9.60
CA ALA A 25 -3.49 -2.98 10.48
C ALA A 25 -4.58 -2.21 9.72
N TYR A 26 -4.19 -1.28 8.85
CA TYR A 26 -5.13 -0.57 7.97
C TYR A 26 -5.91 -1.53 7.07
N PHE A 27 -5.23 -2.44 6.36
CA PHE A 27 -5.93 -3.41 5.51
C PHE A 27 -6.86 -4.34 6.29
N LYS A 28 -6.49 -4.73 7.51
CA LYS A 28 -7.37 -5.50 8.40
C LYS A 28 -8.62 -4.70 8.79
N ARG A 29 -8.48 -3.41 9.10
CA ARG A 29 -9.64 -2.52 9.37
C ARG A 29 -10.59 -2.51 8.19
N VAL A 30 -10.08 -2.26 6.97
CA VAL A 30 -10.89 -2.26 5.74
C VAL A 30 -11.57 -3.61 5.52
N TRP A 31 -10.91 -4.72 5.85
CA TRP A 31 -11.56 -6.04 5.80
C TRP A 31 -12.71 -6.18 6.80
N TYR A 32 -12.55 -5.72 8.03
CA TYR A 32 -13.64 -5.72 9.00
C TYR A 32 -14.80 -4.81 8.58
N ASP A 33 -14.49 -3.64 8.01
CA ASP A 33 -15.52 -2.72 7.47
C ASP A 33 -16.27 -3.37 6.32
N LEU A 34 -15.57 -4.08 5.42
CA LEU A 34 -16.19 -4.83 4.33
C LEU A 34 -17.11 -5.95 4.85
N ASP A 35 -16.68 -6.68 5.87
CA ASP A 35 -17.47 -7.76 6.49
C ASP A 35 -18.74 -7.21 7.15
N ALA A 36 -18.64 -6.05 7.82
CA ALA A 36 -19.77 -5.39 8.47
C ALA A 36 -20.77 -4.77 7.47
N LEU A 37 -20.28 -4.13 6.41
CA LEU A 37 -21.11 -3.42 5.41
C LEU A 37 -21.65 -4.36 4.31
N GLY A 38 -20.96 -5.47 4.06
CA GLY A 38 -21.31 -6.44 3.02
C GLY A 38 -21.46 -5.78 1.65
N LYS A 39 -22.63 -5.95 1.02
CA LYS A 39 -22.93 -5.41 -0.32
C LYS A 39 -22.99 -3.87 -0.40
N TYR A 40 -23.02 -3.18 0.74
CA TYR A 40 -23.06 -1.72 0.79
C TYR A 40 -21.66 -1.11 0.96
N ALA A 41 -20.61 -1.93 1.05
CA ALA A 41 -19.26 -1.44 1.11
C ALA A 41 -18.85 -0.78 -0.21
N PRO A 42 -18.01 0.27 -0.18
CA PRO A 42 -17.42 0.83 -1.40
C PRO A 42 -16.63 -0.21 -2.19
N ASP A 43 -16.72 -0.19 -3.53
CA ASP A 43 -15.99 -1.13 -4.42
C ASP A 43 -14.48 -1.18 -4.11
N GLN A 44 -13.90 -0.04 -3.76
CA GLN A 44 -12.51 0.06 -3.34
C GLN A 44 -12.15 -0.83 -2.15
N HIS A 45 -13.08 -1.08 -1.22
CA HIS A 45 -12.82 -1.99 -0.08
C HIS A 45 -12.62 -3.43 -0.56
N PHE A 46 -13.41 -3.89 -1.54
CA PHE A 46 -13.23 -5.22 -2.13
C PHE A 46 -11.84 -5.37 -2.77
N VAL A 47 -11.42 -4.36 -3.54
CA VAL A 47 -10.11 -4.34 -4.21
C VAL A 47 -8.97 -4.34 -3.19
N LEU A 48 -9.04 -3.51 -2.15
CA LEU A 48 -8.03 -3.45 -1.08
C LEU A 48 -7.95 -4.78 -0.30
N VAL A 49 -9.10 -5.39 0.01
CA VAL A 49 -9.15 -6.68 0.74
C VAL A 49 -8.64 -7.82 -0.12
N GLU A 50 -8.91 -7.82 -1.42
CA GLU A 50 -8.36 -8.80 -2.35
C GLU A 50 -6.84 -8.72 -2.41
N TYR A 51 -6.28 -7.51 -2.58
CA TYR A 51 -4.84 -7.29 -2.54
C TYR A 51 -4.23 -7.74 -1.20
N TYR A 52 -4.89 -7.39 -0.09
CA TYR A 52 -4.46 -7.80 1.24
C TYR A 52 -4.30 -9.33 1.34
N LYS A 53 -5.35 -10.07 0.94
CA LYS A 53 -5.38 -11.54 1.02
C LYS A 53 -4.41 -12.21 0.03
N LYS A 54 -4.29 -11.71 -1.20
CA LYS A 54 -3.53 -12.37 -2.27
C LYS A 54 -2.03 -12.09 -2.23
N GLN A 55 -1.65 -10.86 -1.86
CA GLN A 55 -0.29 -10.36 -2.02
C GLN A 55 0.29 -9.79 -0.72
N PHE A 56 -0.38 -8.82 -0.08
CA PHE A 56 0.22 -8.07 1.03
C PHE A 56 0.64 -8.97 2.21
N VAL A 57 -0.18 -9.95 2.60
CA VAL A 57 0.17 -10.89 3.68
C VAL A 57 1.49 -11.62 3.41
N LYS A 58 1.74 -12.01 2.15
CA LYS A 58 2.99 -12.70 1.77
C LYS A 58 4.19 -11.74 1.88
N ASP A 59 4.03 -10.51 1.40
CA ASP A 59 5.07 -9.48 1.51
C ASP A 59 5.37 -9.11 2.96
N HIS A 60 4.33 -8.93 3.79
CA HIS A 60 4.48 -8.66 5.21
C HIS A 60 5.23 -9.78 5.94
N LEU A 61 4.89 -11.05 5.66
CA LEU A 61 5.61 -12.20 6.22
C LEU A 61 7.08 -12.24 5.79
N ARG A 62 7.37 -11.92 4.52
CA ARG A 62 8.75 -11.80 4.01
C ARG A 62 9.52 -10.70 4.75
N ILE A 63 8.92 -9.52 4.89
CA ILE A 63 9.48 -8.37 5.62
C ILE A 63 9.75 -8.74 7.09
N SER A 64 8.79 -9.37 7.77
CA SER A 64 8.93 -9.83 9.16
C SER A 64 10.08 -10.81 9.35
N ARG A 65 10.23 -11.78 8.43
CA ARG A 65 11.35 -12.74 8.46
C ARG A 65 12.69 -12.05 8.23
N GLN A 66 12.76 -11.10 7.28
CA GLN A 66 13.98 -10.33 7.01
C GLN A 66 14.37 -9.47 8.21
N TYR A 67 13.42 -8.78 8.84
CA TYR A 67 13.66 -7.99 10.05
C TYR A 67 14.24 -8.83 11.20
N LYS A 68 13.70 -10.04 11.42
CA LYS A 68 14.21 -10.97 12.44
C LYS A 68 15.63 -11.47 12.15
N ARG A 69 16.00 -11.68 10.88
CA ARG A 69 17.32 -12.20 10.48
C ARG A 69 18.44 -11.15 10.55
N VAL A 70 18.16 -9.91 10.18
CA VAL A 70 19.20 -8.89 9.93
C VAL A 70 19.65 -8.15 11.21
N SER A 71 19.41 -8.71 12.41
CA SER A 71 19.75 -8.04 13.69
C SER A 71 19.18 -6.61 13.76
N LYS A 72 17.85 -6.47 13.80
CA LYS A 72 17.10 -5.23 14.12
C LYS A 72 17.82 -3.91 13.77
N LYS A 73 18.38 -3.75 12.56
CA LYS A 73 18.91 -2.46 12.14
C LYS A 73 17.70 -1.54 12.07
N LYS A 74 17.57 -0.68 13.08
CA LYS A 74 16.39 0.16 13.36
C LYS A 74 15.97 1.02 12.17
N ASN A 75 16.87 1.20 11.20
CA ASN A 75 16.72 2.04 10.02
C ASN A 75 16.73 1.25 8.69
N SER A 76 16.49 -0.07 8.71
CA SER A 76 16.36 -0.85 7.47
C SER A 76 14.96 -0.70 6.88
N THR A 77 14.92 -0.34 5.59
CA THR A 77 13.71 -0.35 4.77
C THR A 77 13.61 -1.63 3.94
N TYR A 78 12.40 -2.04 3.63
CA TYR A 78 12.08 -3.24 2.86
C TYR A 78 11.27 -2.86 1.62
N GLY A 79 11.50 -3.58 0.52
CA GLY A 79 10.75 -3.36 -0.71
C GLY A 79 9.36 -3.97 -0.64
N LEU A 80 8.33 -3.16 -0.86
CA LEU A 80 6.94 -3.55 -1.04
C LEU A 80 6.55 -3.26 -2.49
N ASN A 81 6.14 -4.30 -3.23
CA ASN A 81 5.68 -4.15 -4.60
C ASN A 81 4.15 -3.99 -4.58
N MET A 82 3.65 -2.83 -5.00
CA MET A 82 2.25 -2.46 -4.89
C MET A 82 1.67 -2.13 -6.27
N PRO A 83 0.56 -2.75 -6.69
CA PRO A 83 -0.10 -2.36 -7.93
C PRO A 83 -0.51 -0.89 -7.93
N VAL A 84 -0.40 -0.21 -9.08
CA VAL A 84 -0.75 1.21 -9.20
C VAL A 84 -2.21 1.47 -8.78
N SER A 85 -3.13 0.56 -9.09
CA SER A 85 -4.54 0.67 -8.68
C SER A 85 -4.69 0.74 -7.16
N ILE A 86 -3.95 -0.09 -6.42
CA ILE A 86 -3.94 -0.09 -4.95
C ILE A 86 -3.34 1.21 -4.43
N ALA A 87 -2.21 1.64 -4.99
CA ALA A 87 -1.55 2.87 -4.62
C ALA A 87 -2.48 4.09 -4.79
N ARG A 88 -3.21 4.18 -5.91
CA ARG A 88 -4.17 5.26 -6.18
C ARG A 88 -5.35 5.26 -5.20
N ILE A 89 -5.90 4.08 -4.89
CA ILE A 89 -6.98 3.96 -3.91
C ILE A 89 -6.49 4.43 -2.54
N LEU A 90 -5.32 3.95 -2.08
CA LEU A 90 -4.75 4.37 -0.79
C LEU A 90 -4.48 5.87 -0.75
N TRP A 91 -3.87 6.42 -1.79
CA TRP A 91 -3.60 7.85 -1.89
C TRP A 91 -4.87 8.67 -1.77
N LYS A 92 -5.94 8.30 -2.50
CA LYS A 92 -7.23 9.01 -2.51
C LYS A 92 -7.96 8.90 -1.17
N ASN A 93 -8.03 7.69 -0.60
CA ASN A 93 -8.67 7.46 0.70
C ASN A 93 -7.99 8.28 1.78
N TRP A 94 -6.66 8.29 1.81
CA TRP A 94 -5.90 8.95 2.85
C TRP A 94 -5.82 10.47 2.71
N GLN A 95 -6.33 11.06 1.63
CA GLN A 95 -6.63 12.50 1.60
C GLN A 95 -7.84 12.86 2.48
N ASN A 96 -8.78 11.92 2.65
CA ASN A 96 -10.08 12.17 3.27
C ASN A 96 -10.29 11.38 4.58
N GLU A 97 -9.30 10.58 4.99
CA GLU A 97 -9.34 9.74 6.18
C GLU A 97 -8.24 10.13 7.16
N VAL A 98 -8.52 10.05 8.47
CA VAL A 98 -7.47 10.11 9.49
C VAL A 98 -6.70 8.79 9.49
N ILE A 99 -5.41 8.86 9.18
CA ILE A 99 -4.51 7.71 9.16
C ILE A 99 -3.51 7.75 10.32
N PHE A 100 -2.91 6.60 10.61
CA PHE A 100 -1.78 6.51 11.55
C PHE A 100 -0.63 7.41 11.08
N ASP A 101 0.04 8.08 12.02
CA ASP A 101 1.19 8.95 11.70
C ASP A 101 2.31 8.18 11.00
N GLU A 102 2.50 6.90 11.36
CA GLU A 102 3.46 6.00 10.71
C GLU A 102 3.15 5.76 9.22
N LEU A 103 1.92 5.99 8.76
CA LEU A 103 1.56 5.86 7.35
C LEU A 103 1.77 7.14 6.53
N LYS A 104 2.07 8.30 7.17
CA LYS A 104 2.33 9.56 6.44
C LYS A 104 3.53 9.45 5.49
N ASN A 105 4.59 8.75 5.90
CA ASN A 105 5.74 8.49 5.03
C ASN A 105 5.39 7.55 3.88
N VAL A 106 4.56 6.53 4.14
CA VAL A 106 4.07 5.61 3.11
C VAL A 106 3.24 6.37 2.08
N LEU A 107 2.36 7.26 2.54
CA LEU A 107 1.59 8.15 1.67
C LEU A 107 2.51 9.04 0.83
N GLY A 108 3.52 9.68 1.43
CA GLY A 108 4.51 10.48 0.70
C GLY A 108 5.29 9.66 -0.33
N GLY A 109 5.62 8.41 -0.01
CA GLY A 109 6.25 7.48 -0.95
C GLY A 109 5.33 7.12 -2.12
N ILE A 110 4.05 6.85 -1.85
CA ILE A 110 3.04 6.61 -2.88
C ILE A 110 2.89 7.84 -3.78
N ASP A 111 2.73 9.02 -3.19
CA ASP A 111 2.61 10.30 -3.88
C ASP A 111 3.79 10.55 -4.82
N GLY A 112 5.03 10.40 -4.31
CA GLY A 112 6.24 10.54 -5.11
C GLY A 112 6.32 9.52 -6.26
N CYS A 113 5.95 8.25 -6.02
CA CYS A 113 5.91 7.24 -7.07
C CYS A 113 4.88 7.56 -8.16
N LEU A 114 3.67 7.98 -7.78
CA LEU A 114 2.61 8.32 -8.73
C LEU A 114 2.97 9.56 -9.57
N LYS A 115 3.53 10.60 -8.95
CA LYS A 115 4.05 11.80 -9.62
C LYS A 115 5.13 11.46 -10.63
N ASN A 116 6.13 10.67 -10.23
CA ASN A 116 7.23 10.28 -11.11
C ASN A 116 6.77 9.47 -12.33
N LEU A 117 5.61 8.81 -12.23
CA LEU A 117 5.02 8.04 -13.32
C LEU A 117 3.99 8.83 -14.13
N ASN A 118 3.68 10.09 -13.77
CA ASN A 118 2.54 10.86 -14.27
C ASN A 118 1.21 10.10 -14.15
N LEU A 119 1.00 9.43 -13.01
CA LEU A 119 -0.17 8.61 -12.71
C LEU A 119 -0.97 9.13 -11.50
N GLU A 120 -0.82 10.41 -11.16
CA GLU A 120 -1.65 11.03 -10.13
C GLU A 120 -3.14 10.85 -10.47
N PRO A 121 -4.00 10.57 -9.47
CA PRO A 121 -5.43 10.61 -9.69
C PRO A 121 -5.82 12.04 -10.07
N HIS A 122 -6.23 12.26 -11.31
CA HIS A 122 -6.96 13.47 -11.69
C HIS A 122 -8.39 13.34 -11.17
N ASP A 123 -8.89 14.40 -10.53
CA ASP A 123 -10.25 14.51 -10.00
C ASP A 123 -11.34 14.26 -11.07
#